data_AF-A0A534BE61-F1
#
_entry.id   AF-A0A534BE61-F1
#
_cell.length_a   1.000
_cell.length_b   1.000
_cell.length_c   1.000
_cell.angle_alpha   90.00
_cell.angle_beta   90.00
_cell.angle_gamma   90.00
#
_symmetry.space_group_name_H-M   'P 1'
#
loop_
_entity.id
_entity.type
_entity.pdbx_description
1 polymer ?
#
loop_
_entity_poly.entity_id
_entity_poly.type
_entity_poly.pdbx_seq_one_letter_code
_entity_poly.pdbx_strand_id
1 'polypeptide(L)'
;DVLYMPTALPGLSAGKAAQILQQTDKMIRSVPEVASVFGKIGRAETATDPAPLEMIETTVRFKPQDQWRPGMSKDRLIDELDRAVRLPGLTNLWVPPIRNRLDMLATGIKSPIGIKVNGNDLATIDQVAAQIERVVKTVPGVTSALAERLTGGRYIDVDIDRAAAARYGLNIADVQSVVSSAIGGETIG
;
A
#
# COMPACT_ATOMS: atom_id res chain seq x y z
N ASP A 1 9.44 5.14 -18.53
CA ASP A 1 8.49 5.10 -17.41
C ASP A 1 8.90 4.02 -16.41
N VAL A 2 8.57 4.24 -15.14
CA VAL A 2 8.68 3.28 -14.03
C VAL A 2 7.47 3.45 -13.11
N LEU A 3 7.09 2.39 -12.42
CA LEU A 3 6.03 2.40 -11.42
C LEU A 3 6.68 2.28 -10.03
N TYR A 4 6.31 3.19 -9.13
CA TYR A 4 6.68 3.16 -7.71
C TYR A 4 5.52 2.58 -6.90
N MET A 5 5.74 1.45 -6.24
CA MET A 5 4.72 0.71 -5.50
C MET A 5 5.17 0.35 -4.08
N PRO A 6 5.42 1.36 -3.22
CA PRO A 6 5.87 1.06 -1.88
C PRO A 6 4.78 0.34 -1.09
N THR A 7 5.19 -0.36 -0.05
CA THR A 7 4.25 -0.99 0.90
C THR A 7 4.41 -0.35 2.27
N ALA A 8 3.29 0.07 2.85
CA ALA A 8 3.19 0.54 4.23
C ALA A 8 2.61 -0.57 5.13
N LEU A 9 2.77 -0.43 6.45
CA LEU A 9 2.11 -1.32 7.40
C LEU A 9 0.60 -1.02 7.48
N PRO A 10 -0.24 -2.01 7.85
CA PRO A 10 -1.68 -1.82 8.00
C PRO A 10 -2.06 -0.72 9.02
N GLY A 11 -3.27 -0.18 8.88
CA GLY A 11 -3.84 0.80 9.81
C GLY A 11 -3.51 2.27 9.50
N LEU A 12 -3.05 2.56 8.28
CA LEU A 12 -2.80 3.93 7.81
C LEU A 12 -4.13 4.64 7.49
N SER A 13 -4.40 5.77 8.15
CA SER A 13 -5.59 6.58 7.86
C SER A 13 -5.50 7.25 6.47
N ALA A 14 -6.62 7.41 5.78
CA ALA A 14 -6.69 8.06 4.45
C ALA A 14 -5.98 9.43 4.40
N GLY A 15 -6.19 10.29 5.40
CA GLY A 15 -5.56 11.61 5.47
C GLY A 15 -4.03 11.53 5.53
N LYS A 16 -3.48 10.65 6.37
CA LYS A 16 -2.02 10.43 6.45
C LYS A 16 -1.48 9.77 5.18
N ALA A 17 -2.24 8.86 4.60
CA ALA A 17 -1.91 8.17 3.37
C ALA A 17 -1.76 9.17 2.20
N ALA A 18 -2.70 10.11 2.06
CA ALA A 18 -2.62 11.20 1.08
C ALA A 18 -1.42 12.13 1.30
N GLN A 19 -1.07 12.43 2.56
CA GLN A 19 0.14 13.20 2.88
C GLN A 19 1.41 12.46 2.44
N ILE A 20 1.50 11.16 2.71
CA ILE A 20 2.64 10.32 2.32
C ILE A 20 2.77 10.29 0.79
N LEU A 21 1.66 10.09 0.06
CA LEU A 21 1.63 10.12 -1.40
C LEU A 21 2.23 11.42 -1.93
N GLN A 22 1.77 12.57 -1.43
CA GLN A 22 2.27 13.87 -1.89
C GLN A 22 3.76 14.06 -1.54
N GLN A 23 4.21 13.59 -0.38
CA GLN A 23 5.62 13.65 0.02
C GLN A 23 6.50 12.81 -0.90
N THR A 24 6.12 11.56 -1.17
CA THR A 24 6.86 10.70 -2.09
C THR A 24 6.87 11.26 -3.50
N ASP A 25 5.75 11.81 -3.98
CA ASP A 25 5.67 12.40 -5.32
C ASP A 25 6.61 13.61 -5.47
N LYS A 26 6.72 14.46 -4.44
CA LYS A 26 7.68 15.57 -4.40
C LYS A 26 9.13 15.08 -4.43
N MET A 27 9.45 14.04 -3.66
CA MET A 27 10.79 13.43 -3.66
C MET A 27 11.13 12.84 -5.03
N ILE A 28 10.21 12.11 -5.65
CA ILE A 28 10.37 11.58 -7.01
C ILE A 28 10.60 12.72 -8.00
N ARG A 29 9.78 13.77 -7.94
CA ARG A 29 9.86 14.90 -8.86
C ARG A 29 11.16 15.71 -8.74
N SER A 30 11.88 15.59 -7.63
CA SER A 30 13.18 16.23 -7.42
C SER A 30 14.29 15.67 -8.30
N VAL A 31 14.13 14.45 -8.83
CA VAL A 31 15.12 13.83 -9.73
C VAL A 31 15.04 14.45 -11.13
N PRO A 32 16.15 14.98 -11.71
CA PRO A 32 16.11 15.77 -12.94
C PRO A 32 15.53 15.06 -14.17
N GLU A 33 15.69 13.74 -14.28
CA GLU A 33 15.21 12.93 -15.40
C GLU A 33 13.70 12.68 -15.35
N VAL A 34 13.01 13.02 -14.25
CA VAL A 34 11.56 12.86 -14.12
C VAL A 34 10.83 14.00 -14.84
N ALA A 35 9.98 13.63 -15.80
CA ALA A 35 9.12 14.55 -16.53
C ALA A 35 7.79 14.79 -15.80
N SER A 36 7.13 13.71 -15.37
CA SER A 36 5.88 13.80 -14.60
C SER A 36 5.76 12.67 -13.58
N VAL A 37 4.98 12.96 -12.54
CA VAL A 37 4.66 12.04 -11.44
C VAL A 37 3.15 12.03 -11.28
N PHE A 38 2.54 10.86 -11.38
CA PHE A 38 1.11 10.67 -11.17
C PHE A 38 0.90 9.65 -10.07
N GLY A 39 0.80 10.14 -8.84
CA GLY A 39 0.53 9.35 -7.66
C GLY A 39 -0.93 8.93 -7.56
N LYS A 40 -1.16 7.65 -7.28
CA LYS A 40 -2.45 7.11 -6.86
C LYS A 40 -2.27 6.42 -5.51
N ILE A 41 -3.24 6.60 -4.63
CA ILE A 41 -3.35 5.82 -3.40
C ILE A 41 -4.76 5.26 -3.29
N GLY A 42 -4.89 4.01 -2.84
CA GLY A 42 -6.15 3.29 -3.01
C GLY A 42 -6.41 2.99 -4.49
N ARG A 43 -7.68 2.90 -4.85
CA ARG A 43 -8.15 2.46 -6.15
C ARG A 43 -8.78 3.57 -6.99
N ALA A 44 -8.76 3.39 -8.30
CA ALA A 44 -9.68 4.07 -9.20
C ALA A 44 -11.08 3.42 -9.16
N GLU A 45 -12.10 4.13 -9.65
CA GLU A 45 -13.48 3.63 -9.77
C GLU A 45 -13.60 2.60 -10.91
N THR A 46 -13.04 1.42 -10.68
CA THR A 46 -13.06 0.27 -11.60
C THR A 46 -12.83 -1.02 -10.83
N ALA A 47 -13.45 -2.11 -11.27
CA ALA A 47 -13.25 -3.44 -10.71
C ALA A 47 -11.82 -3.98 -10.93
N THR A 48 -11.07 -3.41 -11.87
CA THR A 48 -9.71 -3.84 -12.21
C THR A 48 -8.63 -3.33 -11.24
N ASP A 49 -9.00 -2.50 -10.26
CA ASP A 49 -8.07 -1.91 -9.31
C ASP A 49 -8.53 -2.21 -7.86
N PRO A 50 -8.09 -3.33 -7.27
CA PRO A 50 -8.46 -3.71 -5.90
C PRO A 50 -7.55 -3.08 -4.84
N ALA A 51 -6.83 -2.00 -5.17
CA ALA A 51 -5.83 -1.40 -4.29
C ALA A 51 -6.45 -0.81 -3.00
N PRO A 52 -5.98 -1.20 -1.81
CA PRO A 52 -6.45 -0.62 -0.56
C PRO A 52 -5.78 0.75 -0.31
N LEU A 53 -6.31 1.54 0.64
CA LEU A 53 -5.86 2.93 0.90
C LEU A 53 -4.45 3.04 1.48
N GLU A 54 -3.86 1.94 1.93
CA GLU A 54 -2.47 1.84 2.35
C GLU A 54 -1.50 1.52 1.20
N MET A 55 -2.01 1.21 -0.01
CA MET A 55 -1.18 0.92 -1.18
C MET A 55 -1.09 2.11 -2.12
N ILE A 56 0.15 2.50 -2.42
CA ILE A 56 0.48 3.55 -3.37
C ILE A 56 0.89 2.93 -4.71
N GLU A 57 0.42 3.51 -5.80
CA GLU A 57 0.89 3.25 -7.15
C GLU A 57 1.19 4.59 -7.83
N THR A 58 2.45 4.99 -7.86
CA THR A 58 2.86 6.23 -8.54
C THR A 58 3.47 5.90 -9.91
N THR A 59 2.83 6.37 -10.97
CA THR A 59 3.37 6.28 -12.33
C THR A 59 4.34 7.43 -12.58
N VAL A 60 5.59 7.09 -12.86
CA VAL A 60 6.67 8.05 -13.11
C VAL A 60 7.06 8.01 -14.58
N ARG A 61 6.89 9.15 -15.26
CA ARG A 61 7.34 9.33 -16.64
C ARG A 61 8.69 10.01 -16.65
N PHE A 62 9.64 9.41 -17.37
CA PHE A 62 10.95 10.01 -17.57
C PHE A 62 10.94 10.93 -18.78
N LYS A 63 11.85 11.91 -18.78
CA LYS A 63 12.18 12.69 -19.97
C LYS A 63 12.72 11.77 -21.07
N PRO A 64 12.67 12.22 -22.34
CA PRO A 64 13.45 11.61 -23.42
C PRO A 64 14.92 11.39 -23.02
N GLN A 65 15.50 10.27 -23.43
CA GLN A 65 16.82 9.82 -22.95
C GLN A 65 17.97 10.76 -23.34
N ASP A 66 17.84 11.48 -24.45
CA ASP A 66 18.74 12.53 -24.92
C ASP A 66 18.78 13.76 -24.00
N GLN A 67 17.82 13.91 -23.08
CA GLN A 67 17.77 14.98 -22.09
C GLN A 67 18.29 14.56 -20.71
N TRP A 68 18.77 13.31 -20.58
CA TRP A 68 19.29 12.82 -19.31
C TRP A 68 20.69 13.38 -19.04
N ARG A 69 21.07 13.48 -17.77
CA ARG A 69 22.44 13.84 -17.41
C ARG A 69 23.45 12.85 -18.04
N PRO A 70 24.65 13.29 -18.42
CA PRO A 70 25.66 12.41 -19.01
C PRO A 70 25.96 11.18 -18.15
N GLY A 71 26.03 10.00 -18.78
CA GLY A 71 26.33 8.74 -18.09
C GLY A 71 25.17 8.15 -17.29
N MET A 72 23.95 8.69 -17.40
CA MET A 72 22.75 8.09 -16.81
C MET A 72 22.31 6.86 -17.59
N SER A 73 21.97 5.82 -16.84
CA SER A 73 21.26 4.64 -17.32
C SER A 73 19.96 4.49 -16.52
N LYS A 74 19.05 3.62 -17.01
CA LYS A 74 17.80 3.36 -16.29
C LYS A 74 18.06 2.79 -14.88
N ASP A 75 19.05 1.92 -14.74
CA ASP A 75 19.40 1.33 -13.44
C ASP A 75 19.95 2.38 -12.48
N ARG A 76 20.86 3.24 -12.95
CA ARG A 76 21.36 4.38 -12.16
C ARG A 76 20.25 5.33 -11.74
N LEU A 77 19.26 5.54 -12.62
CA LEU A 77 18.11 6.37 -12.32
C LEU A 77 17.21 5.75 -11.26
N ILE A 78 16.99 4.43 -11.31
CA ILE A 78 16.26 3.70 -10.26
C ILE A 78 17.01 3.76 -8.93
N ASP A 79 18.34 3.58 -8.93
CA ASP A 79 19.17 3.70 -7.72
C ASP A 79 19.16 5.12 -7.12
N GLU A 80 19.09 6.15 -7.96
CA GLU A 80 18.96 7.54 -7.51
C GLU A 80 17.58 7.81 -6.95
N LEU A 81 16.51 7.32 -7.60
CA LEU A 81 15.14 7.40 -7.09
C LEU A 81 15.00 6.69 -5.74
N ASP A 82 15.54 5.48 -5.59
CA ASP A 82 15.47 4.72 -4.34
C ASP A 82 16.23 5.40 -3.17
N ARG A 83 17.31 6.12 -3.48
CA ARG A 83 18.03 6.94 -2.50
C ARG A 83 17.29 8.22 -2.16
N ALA A 84 16.67 8.87 -3.15
CA ALA A 84 15.95 10.13 -2.97
C ALA A 84 14.62 9.96 -2.23
N VAL A 85 13.92 8.86 -2.48
CA VAL A 85 12.58 8.60 -1.93
C VAL A 85 12.71 7.67 -0.73
N ARG A 86 12.92 8.24 0.46
CA ARG A 86 13.01 7.47 1.70
C ARG A 86 12.12 8.06 2.77
N LEU A 87 11.12 7.29 3.16
CA LEU A 87 10.24 7.60 4.29
C LEU A 87 10.27 6.44 5.29
N PRO A 88 10.41 6.73 6.60
CA PRO A 88 10.33 5.70 7.63
C PRO A 88 9.02 4.91 7.53
N GLY A 89 9.12 3.58 7.56
CA GLY A 89 7.96 2.69 7.50
C GLY A 89 7.39 2.44 6.10
N LEU A 90 8.00 2.97 5.04
CA LEU A 90 7.72 2.58 3.66
C LEU A 90 8.87 1.75 3.10
N THR A 91 8.53 0.60 2.53
CA THR A 91 9.47 -0.22 1.78
C THR A 91 9.26 0.04 0.30
N ASN A 92 10.28 0.61 -0.37
CA ASN A 92 10.23 0.96 -1.78
C ASN A 92 10.17 -0.28 -2.69
N LEU A 93 9.49 -0.14 -3.82
CA LEU A 93 9.51 -1.11 -4.91
C LEU A 93 9.37 -0.35 -6.24
N TRP A 94 10.31 -0.61 -7.16
CA TRP A 94 10.36 0.02 -8.48
C TRP A 94 10.21 -1.05 -9.55
N VAL A 95 9.18 -0.95 -10.38
CA VAL A 95 8.85 -1.99 -11.37
C VAL A 95 8.42 -1.39 -12.71
N PRO A 96 8.69 -2.06 -13.84
CA PRO A 96 8.13 -1.64 -15.13
C PRO A 96 6.59 -1.82 -15.13
N PRO A 97 5.80 -0.80 -15.54
CA PRO A 97 4.34 -0.85 -15.41
C PRO A 97 3.67 -2.06 -16.07
N ILE A 98 4.03 -2.38 -17.32
CA ILE A 98 3.43 -3.50 -18.08
C ILE A 98 3.76 -4.83 -17.42
N ARG A 99 5.03 -5.06 -17.09
CA ARG A 99 5.49 -6.28 -16.44
C ARG A 99 4.82 -6.47 -15.09
N ASN A 100 4.73 -5.42 -14.29
CA ASN A 100 4.07 -5.48 -12.99
C ASN A 100 2.61 -5.92 -13.10
N ARG A 101 1.85 -5.38 -14.06
CA ARG A 101 0.46 -5.79 -14.25
C ARG A 101 0.35 -7.25 -14.70
N LEU A 102 1.27 -7.74 -15.54
CA LEU A 102 1.31 -9.15 -15.92
C LEU A 102 1.65 -10.07 -14.74
N ASP A 103 2.66 -9.71 -13.94
CA ASP A 103 3.11 -10.48 -12.78
C ASP A 103 2.00 -10.58 -11.71
N MET A 104 1.32 -9.46 -11.44
CA MET A 104 0.16 -9.41 -10.54
C MET A 104 -1.02 -10.22 -11.07
N LEU A 105 -1.33 -10.15 -12.38
CA LEU A 105 -2.41 -10.95 -12.97
C LEU A 105 -2.13 -12.45 -12.89
N ALA A 106 -0.87 -12.84 -13.13
CA ALA A 106 -0.48 -14.25 -13.16
C ALA A 106 -0.34 -14.86 -11.76
N THR A 107 0.15 -14.10 -10.77
CA THR A 107 0.57 -14.64 -9.49
C THR A 107 -0.05 -13.96 -8.27
N GLY A 108 -0.59 -12.75 -8.43
CA GLY A 108 -0.99 -11.88 -7.34
C GLY A 108 0.16 -11.16 -6.64
N ILE A 109 1.42 -11.34 -7.08
CA ILE A 109 2.61 -10.74 -6.46
C ILE A 109 3.13 -9.60 -7.35
N LYS A 110 3.36 -8.43 -6.75
CA LYS A 110 3.90 -7.23 -7.42
C LYS A 110 5.42 -7.21 -7.58
N SER A 111 6.14 -8.04 -6.82
CA SER A 111 7.60 -8.14 -6.88
C SER A 111 8.05 -9.27 -7.81
N PRO A 112 9.24 -9.19 -8.43
CA PRO A 112 9.78 -10.27 -9.25
C PRO A 112 9.98 -11.59 -8.49
N ILE A 113 10.21 -11.52 -7.17
CA ILE A 113 10.32 -12.66 -6.27
C ILE A 113 9.29 -12.47 -5.15
N GLY A 114 8.50 -13.50 -4.87
CA GLY A 114 7.57 -13.50 -3.75
C GLY A 114 7.45 -14.87 -3.11
N ILE A 115 7.14 -14.87 -1.82
CA ILE A 115 6.99 -16.07 -0.99
C ILE A 115 5.56 -16.07 -0.45
N LYS A 116 4.81 -17.14 -0.73
CA LYS A 116 3.44 -17.32 -0.22
C LYS A 116 3.44 -18.25 0.98
N VAL A 117 3.01 -17.75 2.12
CA VAL A 117 2.78 -18.55 3.33
C VAL A 117 1.29 -18.82 3.42
N ASN A 118 0.90 -20.10 3.39
CA ASN A 118 -0.50 -20.53 3.49
C ASN A 118 -0.69 -21.34 4.77
N GLY A 119 -1.87 -21.23 5.36
CA GLY A 119 -2.25 -21.94 6.58
C GLY A 119 -3.71 -21.67 6.94
N ASN A 120 -4.17 -22.27 8.03
CA ASN A 120 -5.53 -22.12 8.55
C ASN A 120 -5.61 -21.22 9.81
N ASP A 121 -4.46 -20.77 10.34
CA ASP A 121 -4.37 -19.89 11.51
C ASP A 121 -3.58 -18.62 11.16
N LEU A 122 -4.23 -17.47 11.32
CA LEU A 122 -3.65 -16.17 10.94
C LEU A 122 -2.43 -15.82 11.78
N ALA A 123 -2.43 -16.15 13.07
CA ALA A 123 -1.32 -15.85 13.97
C ALA A 123 -0.06 -16.64 13.56
N THR A 124 -0.22 -17.91 13.22
CA THR A 124 0.86 -18.77 12.73
C THR A 124 1.39 -18.27 11.39
N ILE A 125 0.52 -17.89 10.45
CA ILE A 125 0.95 -17.34 9.16
C ILE A 125 1.78 -16.08 9.36
N ASP A 126 1.31 -15.13 10.16
CA ASP A 126 2.02 -13.88 10.44
C ASP A 126 3.39 -14.11 11.11
N GLN A 127 3.46 -15.06 12.06
CA GLN A 127 4.70 -15.44 12.73
C GLN A 127 5.72 -16.04 11.73
N VAL A 128 5.29 -16.99 10.89
CA VAL A 128 6.15 -17.62 9.89
C VAL A 128 6.63 -16.60 8.85
N ALA A 129 5.73 -15.75 8.35
CA ALA A 129 6.06 -14.70 7.41
C ALA A 129 7.08 -13.71 8.00
N ALA A 130 6.96 -13.34 9.29
CA ALA A 130 7.94 -12.51 10.00
C ALA A 130 9.32 -13.18 10.13
N GLN A 131 9.36 -14.50 10.32
CA GLN A 131 10.61 -15.26 10.39
C GLN A 131 11.30 -15.31 9.02
N ILE A 132 10.52 -15.62 7.96
CA ILE A 132 11.01 -15.62 6.58
C ILE A 132 11.55 -14.24 6.20
N GLU A 133 10.81 -13.16 6.50
CA GLU A 133 11.26 -11.79 6.24
C GLU A 133 12.63 -11.51 6.86
N ARG A 134 12.85 -11.91 8.13
CA ARG A 134 14.14 -11.72 8.81
C ARG A 134 15.28 -12.49 8.16
N VAL A 135 15.05 -13.73 7.74
CA VAL A 135 16.06 -14.57 7.09
C VAL A 135 16.36 -14.08 5.67
N VAL A 136 15.34 -13.71 4.90
CA VAL A 136 15.51 -13.23 3.52
C VAL A 136 16.32 -11.93 3.49
N LYS A 137 16.17 -11.05 4.48
CA LYS A 137 16.99 -9.83 4.60
C LYS A 137 18.50 -10.09 4.72
N THR A 138 18.92 -11.29 5.12
CA THR A 138 20.36 -11.62 5.22
C THR A 138 20.94 -12.20 3.93
N VAL A 139 20.10 -12.44 2.91
CA VAL A 139 20.55 -13.04 1.64
C VAL A 139 21.24 -11.97 0.77
N PRO A 140 22.47 -12.22 0.28
CA PRO A 140 23.15 -11.30 -0.64
C PRO A 140 22.29 -10.99 -1.88
N GLY A 141 22.17 -9.71 -2.22
CA GLY A 141 21.38 -9.25 -3.37
C GLY A 141 19.92 -8.86 -3.06
N VAL A 142 19.44 -9.10 -1.83
CA VAL A 142 18.14 -8.57 -1.39
C VAL A 142 18.27 -7.08 -1.07
N THR A 143 17.60 -6.24 -1.85
CA THR A 143 17.52 -4.79 -1.61
C THR A 143 16.47 -4.45 -0.55
N SER A 144 15.33 -5.12 -0.60
CA SER A 144 14.23 -4.95 0.33
C SER A 144 13.40 -6.23 0.45
N ALA A 145 12.94 -6.55 1.66
CA ALA A 145 11.97 -7.61 1.91
C ALA A 145 10.98 -7.15 2.99
N LEU A 146 9.69 -7.38 2.74
CA LEU A 146 8.61 -7.08 3.66
C LEU A 146 7.56 -8.18 3.58
N ALA A 147 7.17 -8.74 4.72
CA ALA A 147 5.97 -9.55 4.81
C ALA A 147 4.76 -8.64 5.07
N GLU A 148 3.75 -8.70 4.20
CA GLU A 148 2.45 -8.10 4.49
C GLU A 148 1.86 -8.76 5.73
N ARG A 149 1.29 -7.97 6.63
CA ARG A 149 0.67 -8.45 7.87
C ARG A 149 -0.80 -8.72 7.60
N LEU A 150 -1.28 -9.92 7.94
CA LEU A 150 -2.69 -10.28 7.85
C LEU A 150 -3.49 -9.68 9.01
N THR A 151 -2.81 -9.42 10.13
CA THR A 151 -3.37 -8.73 11.31
C THR A 151 -2.83 -7.30 11.43
N GLY A 152 -3.52 -6.45 12.21
CA GLY A 152 -3.13 -5.05 12.43
C GLY A 152 -4.17 -4.00 12.02
N GLY A 153 -5.33 -4.45 11.52
CA GLY A 153 -6.51 -3.59 11.41
C GLY A 153 -6.90 -3.02 12.78
N ARG A 154 -7.29 -1.74 12.79
CA ARG A 154 -7.74 -1.05 14.01
C ARG A 154 -9.26 -0.96 13.99
N TYR A 155 -9.88 -1.38 15.08
CA TYR A 155 -11.33 -1.42 15.23
C TYR A 155 -11.76 -0.60 16.45
N ILE A 156 -12.95 0.00 16.35
CA ILE A 156 -13.72 0.53 17.48
C ILE A 156 -14.98 -0.30 17.52
N ASP A 157 -15.06 -1.20 18.51
CA ASP A 157 -16.19 -2.10 18.66
C ASP A 157 -17.32 -1.44 19.45
N VAL A 158 -18.51 -1.41 18.87
CA VAL A 158 -19.74 -1.00 19.56
C VAL A 158 -20.42 -2.25 20.08
N ASP A 159 -20.08 -2.64 21.31
CA ASP A 159 -20.70 -3.79 21.97
C ASP A 159 -22.04 -3.39 22.60
N ILE A 160 -23.14 -3.81 21.97
CA ILE A 160 -24.49 -3.38 22.34
C ILE A 160 -25.00 -4.23 23.51
N ASP A 161 -25.13 -3.60 24.68
CA ASP A 161 -25.84 -4.19 25.82
C ASP A 161 -27.34 -4.25 25.53
N ARG A 162 -27.81 -5.47 25.22
CA ARG A 162 -29.23 -5.75 24.92
C ARG A 162 -30.15 -5.45 26.10
N ALA A 163 -29.71 -5.70 27.34
CA ALA A 163 -30.52 -5.47 28.53
C ALA A 163 -30.65 -3.97 28.81
N ALA A 164 -29.60 -3.19 28.56
CA ALA A 164 -29.67 -1.73 28.63
C ALA A 164 -30.56 -1.14 27.53
N ALA A 165 -30.40 -1.58 26.28
CA ALA A 165 -31.20 -1.11 25.14
C ALA A 165 -32.71 -1.35 25.35
N ALA A 166 -33.07 -2.52 25.87
CA ALA A 166 -34.46 -2.88 26.15
C ALA A 166 -35.14 -1.94 27.17
N ARG A 167 -34.39 -1.38 28.13
CA ARG A 167 -34.95 -0.40 29.09
C ARG A 167 -35.43 0.89 28.42
N TYR A 168 -34.88 1.20 27.26
CA TYR A 168 -35.27 2.35 26.43
C TYR A 168 -36.22 1.97 25.29
N GLY A 169 -36.68 0.72 25.25
CA GLY A 169 -37.53 0.22 24.16
C GLY A 169 -36.82 0.10 22.82
N LEU A 170 -35.48 0.14 22.80
CA LEU A 170 -34.69 0.05 21.58
C LEU A 170 -34.37 -1.40 21.24
N ASN A 171 -34.53 -1.75 19.98
CA ASN A 171 -34.00 -2.99 19.42
C ASN A 171 -32.54 -2.78 18.93
N ILE A 172 -31.86 -3.87 18.57
CA ILE A 172 -30.46 -3.81 18.12
C ILE A 172 -30.31 -3.01 16.82
N ALA A 173 -31.26 -3.14 15.90
CA ALA A 173 -31.24 -2.43 14.62
C ALA A 173 -31.38 -0.91 14.82
N ASP A 174 -32.16 -0.46 15.81
CA ASP A 174 -32.29 0.97 16.13
C ASP A 174 -30.94 1.56 16.54
N VAL A 175 -30.20 0.85 17.41
CA VAL A 175 -28.86 1.28 17.84
C VAL A 175 -27.86 1.24 16.68
N GLN A 176 -27.89 0.17 15.86
CA GLN A 176 -27.01 0.04 14.71
C GLN A 176 -27.27 1.12 13.64
N SER A 177 -28.53 1.50 13.41
CA SER A 177 -28.90 2.55 12.48
C SER A 177 -28.31 3.91 12.88
N VAL A 178 -28.25 4.21 14.18
CA VAL A 178 -27.55 5.41 14.66
C VAL A 178 -26.06 5.33 14.39
N VAL A 179 -25.43 4.17 14.60
CA VAL A 179 -23.99 3.99 14.32
C VAL A 179 -23.71 4.16 12.83
N SER A 180 -24.50 3.56 11.93
CA SER A 180 -24.28 3.65 10.48
C SER A 180 -24.48 5.07 9.94
N SER A 181 -25.57 5.73 10.35
CA SER A 181 -25.93 7.05 9.84
C SER A 181 -25.19 8.20 10.53
N ALA A 182 -25.23 8.28 11.87
CA ALA A 182 -24.70 9.41 12.61
C ALA A 182 -23.17 9.39 12.75
N ILE A 183 -22.55 8.21 12.73
CA ILE A 183 -21.10 8.04 12.83
C ILE A 183 -20.49 7.60 11.49
N GLY A 184 -21.07 6.56 10.86
CA GLY A 184 -20.53 5.94 9.65
C GLY A 184 -20.69 6.75 8.37
N GLY A 185 -21.59 7.73 8.35
CA GLY A 185 -21.85 8.56 7.16
C GLY A 185 -22.54 7.79 6.03
N GLU A 186 -23.44 6.85 6.38
CA GLU A 186 -24.24 6.09 5.43
C GLU A 186 -24.97 7.01 4.43
N THR A 187 -24.84 6.73 3.13
CA THR A 187 -25.55 7.45 2.07
C THR A 187 -27.03 7.08 2.09
N ILE A 188 -27.90 8.08 2.18
CA ILE A 188 -29.36 7.90 2.27
C ILE A 188 -30.11 8.11 0.93
N GLY A 189 -29.41 8.45 -0.15
CA GLY A 189 -29.97 8.71 -1.48
C GLY A 189 -29.12 9.67 -2.30
#